data_AF-F2BAL5-F1
#
_entry.id   AF-F2BAL5-F1
#
_cell.length_a   1.000
_cell.length_b   1.000
_cell.length_c   1.000
_cell.angle_alpha   90.00
_cell.angle_beta   90.00
_cell.angle_gamma   90.00
#
_symmetry.space_group_name_H-M   'P 1'
#
loop_
_entity.id
_entity.type
_entity.pdbx_description
1 polymer ?
#
loop_
_entity_poly.entity_id
_entity_poly.type
_entity_poly.pdbx_seq_one_letter_code
_entity_poly.pdbx_strand_id
1 'polypeptide(L)' 'MLQNVAYLLMRFWEYIMTEYKMIKVTLVKSLIGTVSSHRACAKGLGLRRREHTVQVIATPENMGMISKISYLLKVES' A
#
# COMPACT_ATOMS: atom_id res chain seq x y z
N MET A 1 -20.69 27.28 -21.93
CA MET A 1 -19.34 26.81 -22.30
C MET A 1 -18.34 27.13 -21.18
N LEU A 2 -18.61 26.64 -19.96
CA LEU A 2 -17.65 26.71 -18.86
C LEU A 2 -17.56 25.30 -18.28
N GLN A 3 -16.47 24.61 -18.59
CA GLN A 3 -16.06 23.45 -17.81
C GLN A 3 -15.74 23.97 -16.41
N ASN A 4 -16.70 23.80 -15.51
CA ASN A 4 -16.59 24.16 -14.09
C ASN A 4 -15.25 23.65 -13.55
N VAL A 5 -14.47 24.52 -12.92
CA VAL A 5 -13.13 24.22 -12.36
C VAL A 5 -13.16 22.99 -11.44
N ALA A 6 -14.28 22.72 -10.79
CA ALA A 6 -14.53 21.51 -10.00
C ALA A 6 -14.39 20.20 -10.81
N TYR A 7 -14.88 20.17 -12.05
CA TYR A 7 -14.73 19.00 -12.93
C TYR A 7 -13.28 18.82 -13.36
N LEU A 8 -12.57 19.92 -13.65
CA LEU A 8 -11.16 19.85 -14.02
C LEU A 8 -10.31 19.32 -12.86
N LEU A 9 -10.58 19.78 -11.63
CA LEU A 9 -9.91 19.29 -10.42
C LEU A 9 -10.27 17.82 -10.12
N MET A 10 -11.53 17.43 -10.19
CA MET A 10 -11.93 16.03 -10.00
C MET A 10 -11.27 15.11 -11.03
N ARG A 11 -11.26 15.50 -12.31
CA ARG A 11 -10.69 14.71 -13.39
C ARG A 11 -9.16 14.66 -13.33
N PHE A 12 -8.52 15.73 -12.87
CA PHE A 12 -7.08 15.78 -12.62
C PHE A 12 -6.69 14.90 -11.43
N TRP A 13 -7.50 14.89 -10.37
CA TRP A 13 -7.32 13.98 -9.24
C TRP A 13 -7.55 12.52 -9.63
N GLU A 14 -8.56 12.23 -10.45
CA GLU A 14 -8.74 10.89 -11.03
C GLU A 14 -7.52 10.49 -11.88
N TYR A 15 -7.03 11.38 -12.74
CA TYR A 15 -5.84 11.14 -13.57
C TYR A 15 -4.61 10.82 -12.71
N ILE A 16 -4.33 11.64 -11.70
CA ILE A 16 -3.24 11.41 -10.75
C ILE A 16 -3.43 10.08 -10.02
N MET A 17 -4.64 9.78 -9.51
CA MET A 17 -4.92 8.53 -8.82
C MET A 17 -4.79 7.30 -9.74
N THR A 18 -5.07 7.43 -11.05
CA THR A 18 -4.90 6.33 -12.02
C THR A 18 -3.45 6.08 -12.42
N GLU A 19 -2.57 7.08 -12.37
CA GLU A 19 -1.14 6.86 -12.66
C GLU A 19 -0.45 6.04 -11.56
N TYR A 20 -0.88 6.19 -10.31
CA TYR A 20 -0.30 5.46 -9.20
C TYR A 20 -0.98 4.11 -9.01
N LYS A 21 -0.30 3.03 -9.44
CA LYS A 21 -0.76 1.67 -9.18
C LYS A 21 -0.86 1.43 -7.68
N MET A 22 -2.07 1.25 -7.19
CA MET A 22 -2.34 0.81 -5.82
C MET A 22 -2.20 -0.70 -5.73
N ILE A 23 -1.62 -1.19 -4.64
CA ILE A 23 -1.54 -2.61 -4.33
C ILE A 23 -2.17 -2.88 -2.98
N LYS A 24 -2.87 -4.00 -2.90
CA LYS A 24 -3.55 -4.43 -1.69
C LYS A 24 -2.68 -5.44 -0.97
N VAL A 25 -2.30 -5.11 0.26
CA VAL A 25 -1.36 -5.91 1.05
C VAL A 25 -2.07 -6.44 2.29
N THR A 26 -2.04 -7.76 2.47
CA THR A 26 -2.68 -8.44 3.60
C THR A 26 -1.64 -9.19 4.43
N LEU A 27 -1.68 -9.04 5.75
CA LEU A 27 -0.80 -9.78 6.65
C LEU A 27 -1.36 -11.17 6.95
N VAL A 28 -0.79 -12.24 6.36
CA VAL A 28 -1.29 -13.61 6.53
C VAL A 28 -0.62 -14.33 7.71
N LYS A 29 0.67 -14.05 7.95
CA LYS A 29 1.42 -14.66 9.05
C LYS A 29 1.59 -13.69 10.21
N SER A 30 1.71 -14.24 11.43
CA SER A 30 1.94 -13.44 12.62
C SER A 30 3.33 -12.79 12.58
N LEU A 31 3.43 -11.61 13.19
CA LEU A 31 4.71 -10.91 13.39
C LEU A 31 5.49 -11.43 14.61
N ILE A 32 4.89 -12.29 15.43
CA ILE A 32 5.55 -12.84 16.61
C ILE A 32 6.73 -13.73 16.20
N GLY A 33 7.87 -13.59 16.87
CA GLY A 33 9.10 -14.32 16.51
C GLY A 33 9.84 -13.79 15.28
N THR A 34 9.36 -12.73 14.63
CA THR A 34 10.10 -12.10 13.51
C THR A 34 11.11 -11.06 14.00
N VAL A 35 12.19 -10.88 13.23
CA VAL A 35 13.25 -9.90 13.50
C VAL A 35 12.65 -8.49 13.62
N SER A 36 13.22 -7.65 14.49
CA SER A 36 12.74 -6.28 14.74
C SER A 36 12.61 -5.44 13.46
N SER A 37 13.52 -5.62 12.50
CA SER A 37 13.49 -4.96 11.20
C SER A 37 12.26 -5.31 10.37
N HIS A 38 11.87 -6.58 10.34
CA HIS A 38 10.66 -7.04 9.62
C HIS A 38 9.38 -6.50 10.28
N ARG A 39 9.36 -6.45 11.62
CA ARG A 39 8.26 -5.83 12.37
C ARG A 39 8.16 -4.34 12.07
N ALA A 40 9.28 -3.64 11.94
CA ALA A 40 9.29 -2.23 11.57
C ALA A 40 8.73 -2.01 10.15
N CYS A 41 9.09 -2.85 9.17
CA CYS A 41 8.53 -2.78 7.82
C CYS A 41 7.01 -2.99 7.82
N ALA A 42 6.51 -4.01 8.53
CA ALA A 42 5.07 -4.27 8.61
C ALA A 42 4.31 -3.09 9.26
N LYS A 43 4.87 -2.51 10.33
CA LYS A 43 4.32 -1.31 10.97
C LYS A 43 4.37 -0.08 10.05
N GLY A 44 5.46 0.10 9.31
CA GLY A 44 5.63 1.19 8.35
C GLY A 44 4.61 1.14 7.21
N LEU A 45 4.23 -0.07 6.77
CA LEU A 45 3.13 -0.29 5.82
C LEU A 45 1.72 -0.15 6.46
N GLY A 46 1.61 0.11 7.76
CA GLY A 46 0.33 0.24 8.47
C GLY A 46 -0.34 -1.08 8.86
N LEU A 47 0.38 -2.21 8.82
CA LEU A 47 -0.15 -3.52 9.19
C LEU A 47 -0.04 -3.74 10.70
N ARG A 48 -1.19 -3.93 11.38
CA ARG A 48 -1.26 -4.07 12.85
C ARG A 48 -1.59 -5.47 13.35
N ARG A 49 -2.52 -6.17 12.70
CA ARG A 49 -3.05 -7.48 13.13
C ARG A 49 -3.05 -8.47 11.97
N ARG A 50 -3.17 -9.78 12.28
CA ARG A 50 -3.37 -10.81 11.26
C ARG A 50 -4.63 -10.51 10.45
N GLU A 51 -4.58 -10.84 9.16
CA GLU A 51 -5.64 -10.61 8.16
C GLU A 51 -6.00 -9.13 7.96
N HIS A 52 -5.22 -8.22 8.54
CA HIS A 52 -5.35 -6.80 8.26
C HIS A 52 -4.89 -6.52 6.85
N THR A 53 -5.72 -5.77 6.12
CA THR A 53 -5.49 -5.42 4.74
C THR A 53 -5.38 -3.91 4.60
N VAL A 54 -4.37 -3.44 3.87
CA VAL A 54 -4.12 -2.03 3.61
C VAL A 54 -3.85 -1.82 2.12
N GLN A 55 -4.37 -0.73 1.57
CA GLN A 55 -4.03 -0.29 0.20
C GLN A 55 -2.83 0.65 0.28
N VAL A 56 -1.80 0.33 -0.50
CA VAL A 56 -0.52 1.06 -0.51
C VAL A 56 -0.16 1.39 -1.94
N ILE A 57 0.40 2.58 -2.17
CA ILE A 57 0.90 2.98 -3.49
C ILE A 57 2.15 2.15 -3.80
N ALA A 58 2.25 1.62 -5.02
CA ALA A 58 3.40 0.87 -5.51
C ALA A 58 4.60 1.77 -5.83
N THR A 59 5.12 2.47 -4.82
CA THR A 59 6.40 3.19 -4.91
C THR A 59 7.57 2.21 -4.72
N PRO A 60 8.77 2.48 -5.28
CA PRO A 60 9.92 1.59 -5.12
C PRO A 60 10.32 1.38 -3.65
N GLU A 61 10.10 2.36 -2.78
CA GLU A 61 10.34 2.26 -1.34
C GLU A 61 9.37 1.26 -0.69
N ASN A 62 8.08 1.37 -0.98
CA ASN A 62 7.04 0.47 -0.47
C ASN A 62 7.25 -0.95 -1.00
N MET A 63 7.58 -1.08 -2.29
CA MET A 63 7.91 -2.37 -2.91
C MET A 63 9.16 -3.00 -2.29
N GLY A 64 10.17 -2.19 -1.93
CA GLY A 64 11.34 -2.66 -1.19
C GLY A 64 10.98 -3.21 0.19
N MET A 65 10.12 -2.49 0.94
CA MET A 65 9.62 -2.98 2.23
C MET A 65 8.83 -4.29 2.07
N ILE A 66 7.92 -4.35 1.10
CA ILE A 66 7.07 -5.52 0.84
C ILE A 66 7.92 -6.73 0.43
N SER A 67 8.90 -6.55 -0.46
CA SER A 67 9.79 -7.62 -0.91
C SER A 67 10.53 -8.26 0.27
N LYS A 68 11.04 -7.43 1.19
CA LYS A 68 11.75 -7.87 2.40
C LYS A 68 10.91 -8.75 3.33
N ILE A 69 9.62 -8.48 3.44
CA ILE A 69 8.69 -9.25 4.30
C ILE A 69 7.67 -10.08 3.51
N SER A 70 7.95 -10.37 2.24
CA SER A 70 7.04 -11.05 1.30
C SER A 70 6.52 -12.39 1.81
N TYR A 71 7.33 -13.14 2.56
CA TYR A 71 6.95 -14.43 3.15
C TYR A 71 5.85 -14.35 4.23
N LEU A 72 5.55 -13.15 4.75
CA LEU A 72 4.49 -12.88 5.73
C LEU A 72 3.21 -12.34 5.09
N LEU A 73 3.30 -11.83 3.87
CA LEU A 73 2.29 -11.03 3.22
C LEU A 73 1.62 -11.80 2.08
N LYS A 74 0.37 -11.46 1.82
CA LYS A 74 -0.32 -11.74 0.56
C LYS A 74 -0.53 -10.41 -0.13
N VAL A 75 0.03 -10.27 -1.33
CA VAL A 75 -0.07 -9.08 -2.16
C VAL A 75 -1.05 -9.39 -3.29
N GLU A 76 -2.09 -8.57 -3.41
CA GLU A 76 -3.08 -8.60 -4.47
C GLU A 76 -2.85 -7.33 -5.31
N SER A 77 -2.70 -7.52 -6.63
CA SER A 77 -2.48 -6.43 -7.61
C SER A 77 -3.79 -5.80 -8.05
#